data_AF-A0A957AR66-F1
#
_entry.id   AF-A0A957AR66-F1
#
_cell.length_a   1.000
_cell.length_b   1.000
_cell.length_c   1.000
_cell.angle_alpha   90.00
_cell.angle_beta   90.00
_cell.angle_gamma   90.00
#
_symmetry.space_group_name_H-M   'P 1'
#
loop_
_entity.id
_entity.type
_entity.pdbx_description
1 polymer ?
#
loop_
_entity_poly.entity_id
_entity_poly.type
_entity_poly.pdbx_seq_one_letter_code
_entity_poly.pdbx_strand_id
1 'polypeptide(L)'
;MNDSPAVMQDFVFGALESDANTLDAQRRQWSGLRHMHAIDPLDPQPGQPVTLTVTVGRDAAVDHVAAYVTIDGSIPEGSRGQASNGFTVDFQRTATLWQPLYWDYAEIWQGVIPAQLDGAFVRYLIEGWHSAYP
;
A
#
# COMPACT_ATOMS: atom_id res chain seq x y z
N MET A 1 -60.47 -17.59 0.43
CA MET A 1 -59.27 -17.65 1.28
C MET A 1 -58.31 -18.61 0.60
N ASN A 2 -57.30 -18.09 -0.08
CA ASN A 2 -56.25 -18.87 -0.72
C ASN A 2 -54.96 -18.53 0.00
N ASP A 3 -54.42 -19.47 0.77
CA ASP A 3 -53.08 -19.40 1.34
C ASP A 3 -52.07 -19.46 0.19
N SER A 4 -51.32 -18.38 0.00
CA SER A 4 -50.09 -18.43 -0.80
C SER A 4 -49.03 -19.23 -0.04
N PRO A 5 -48.32 -20.16 -0.68
CA PRO A 5 -47.27 -20.91 0.00
C PRO A 5 -46.13 -19.97 0.39
N ALA A 6 -45.58 -20.18 1.58
CA ALA A 6 -44.41 -19.45 2.05
C ALA A 6 -43.29 -19.58 1.01
N VAL A 7 -42.88 -18.44 0.43
CA VAL A 7 -41.72 -18.37 -0.45
C VAL A 7 -40.50 -18.77 0.38
N MET A 8 -39.95 -19.95 0.09
CA MET A 8 -38.68 -20.40 0.64
C MET A 8 -37.60 -19.48 0.08
N GLN A 9 -37.01 -18.64 0.94
CA GLN A 9 -35.89 -17.79 0.54
C GLN A 9 -34.70 -18.71 0.23
N ASP A 10 -34.44 -18.93 -1.05
CA ASP A 10 -33.24 -19.60 -1.53
C ASP A 10 -32.01 -18.73 -1.20
N PHE A 11 -31.47 -18.90 0.01
CA PHE A 11 -30.19 -18.35 0.41
C PHE A 11 -29.06 -19.14 -0.25
N VAL A 12 -28.75 -18.82 -1.51
CA VAL A 12 -27.64 -19.46 -2.25
C VAL A 12 -26.27 -18.86 -1.88
N PHE A 13 -26.24 -17.74 -1.14
CA PHE A 13 -25.01 -17.14 -0.65
C PHE A 13 -25.17 -16.90 0.85
N GLY A 14 -24.54 -17.73 1.68
CA GLY A 14 -24.55 -17.58 3.14
C GLY A 14 -24.01 -16.22 3.58
N ALA A 15 -24.36 -15.80 4.80
CA ALA A 15 -24.07 -14.56 5.56
C ALA A 15 -22.93 -13.61 5.09
N LEU A 16 -22.93 -13.26 3.80
CA LEU A 16 -22.36 -12.06 3.22
C LEU A 16 -23.47 -11.01 3.18
N GLU A 17 -24.21 -10.89 4.30
CA GLU A 17 -24.89 -9.62 4.54
C GLU A 17 -23.76 -8.61 4.62
N SER A 18 -23.71 -7.76 3.59
CA SER A 18 -22.71 -6.74 3.39
C SER A 18 -22.70 -5.82 4.61
N ASP A 19 -21.87 -6.15 5.60
CA ASP A 19 -21.59 -5.24 6.68
C ASP A 19 -21.02 -3.97 6.04
N ALA A 20 -21.62 -2.81 6.33
CA ALA A 20 -21.08 -1.52 5.88
C ALA A 20 -19.59 -1.37 6.25
N ASN A 21 -19.17 -2.05 7.33
CA ASN A 21 -17.78 -2.19 7.76
C ASN A 21 -16.88 -2.85 6.71
N THR A 22 -17.36 -3.81 5.93
CA THR A 22 -16.56 -4.50 4.90
C THR A 22 -16.30 -3.57 3.71
N LEU A 23 -17.31 -2.82 3.27
CA LEU A 23 -17.15 -1.82 2.21
C LEU A 23 -16.25 -0.67 2.66
N ASP A 24 -16.42 -0.15 3.88
CA ASP A 24 -15.58 0.93 4.41
C ASP A 24 -14.15 0.49 4.76
N ALA A 25 -13.93 -0.81 5.03
CA ALA A 25 -12.59 -1.37 5.19
C ALA A 25 -11.89 -1.47 3.85
N GLN A 26 -12.58 -2.02 2.83
CA GLN A 26 -12.10 -2.02 1.46
C GLN A 26 -11.78 -0.58 1.08
N ARG A 27 -12.75 0.33 1.28
CA ARG A 27 -12.60 1.77 1.59
C ARG A 27 -11.19 2.35 1.61
N ARG A 28 -10.57 1.98 2.72
CA ARG A 28 -9.37 2.60 3.26
C ARG A 28 -8.11 1.99 2.68
N GLN A 29 -8.21 0.86 1.98
CA GLN A 29 -7.07 0.22 1.32
C GLN A 29 -6.57 1.02 0.11
N TRP A 30 -7.46 1.80 -0.51
CA TRP A 30 -7.17 2.56 -1.73
C TRP A 30 -7.10 4.06 -1.51
N SER A 31 -7.26 4.50 -0.25
CA SER A 31 -7.23 5.91 0.13
C SER A 31 -5.88 6.26 0.78
N GLY A 32 -5.40 7.47 0.54
CA GLY A 32 -4.11 7.94 1.05
C GLY A 32 -2.91 7.25 0.39
N LEU A 33 -1.76 7.26 1.08
CA LEU A 33 -0.58 6.47 0.71
C LEU A 33 -0.54 5.16 1.50
N ARG A 34 -0.48 4.02 0.81
CA ARG A 34 -0.62 2.69 1.41
C ARG A 34 0.44 1.71 0.90
N HIS A 35 1.24 1.19 1.82
CA HIS A 35 2.24 0.16 1.52
C HIS A 35 1.71 -1.27 1.67
N MET A 36 0.85 -1.53 2.67
CA MET A 36 0.20 -2.84 2.88
C MET A 36 1.15 -4.05 2.92
N HIS A 37 2.39 -3.85 3.36
CA HIS A 37 3.44 -4.89 3.36
C HIS A 37 3.71 -5.47 1.96
N ALA A 38 3.42 -4.72 0.89
CA ALA A 38 3.59 -5.15 -0.49
C ALA A 38 5.06 -5.05 -0.88
N ILE A 39 5.81 -6.12 -0.58
CA ILE A 39 7.21 -6.30 -0.97
C ILE A 39 7.37 -7.53 -1.85
N ASP A 40 8.35 -7.49 -2.75
CA ASP A 40 8.76 -8.62 -3.58
C ASP A 40 10.29 -8.71 -3.66
N PRO A 41 10.92 -9.83 -3.29
CA PRO A 41 10.31 -11.03 -2.70
C PRO A 41 9.82 -10.79 -1.26
N LEU A 42 8.87 -11.61 -0.79
CA LEU A 42 8.36 -11.55 0.59
C LEU A 42 9.37 -12.04 1.63
N ASP A 43 10.26 -12.95 1.25
CA ASP A 43 11.35 -13.48 2.07
C ASP A 43 12.68 -13.34 1.30
N PRO A 44 13.29 -12.15 1.34
CA PRO A 44 14.50 -11.86 0.58
C PRO A 44 15.69 -12.69 1.05
N GLN A 45 16.37 -13.33 0.10
CA GLN A 45 17.66 -13.96 0.38
C GLN A 45 18.78 -12.91 0.39
N PRO A 46 19.91 -13.17 1.07
CA PRO A 46 21.10 -12.33 0.96
C PRO A 46 21.50 -12.11 -0.51
N GLY A 47 21.83 -10.87 -0.86
CA GLY A 47 22.17 -10.48 -2.23
C GLY A 47 20.97 -10.25 -3.16
N GLN A 48 19.73 -10.40 -2.69
CA GLN A 48 18.54 -10.10 -3.49
C GLN A 48 18.03 -8.67 -3.21
N PRO A 49 17.77 -7.87 -4.25
CA PRO A 49 17.07 -6.59 -4.08
C PRO A 49 15.60 -6.83 -3.71
N VAL A 50 14.99 -5.85 -3.05
CA VAL A 50 13.59 -5.90 -2.62
C VAL A 50 12.83 -4.74 -3.24
N THR A 51 11.78 -5.06 -3.99
CA THR A 51 10.85 -4.07 -4.54
C THR A 51 9.81 -3.74 -3.48
N LEU A 52 9.70 -2.46 -3.14
CA LEU A 52 8.60 -1.92 -2.35
C LEU A 52 7.51 -1.41 -3.30
N THR A 53 6.26 -1.77 -3.05
CA THR A 53 5.11 -1.23 -3.78
C THR A 53 4.24 -0.39 -2.85
N VAL A 54 3.77 0.75 -3.34
CA VAL A 54 2.83 1.64 -2.64
C VAL A 54 1.71 2.01 -3.58
N THR A 55 0.51 2.09 -3.02
CA THR A 55 -0.67 2.63 -3.70
C THR A 55 -0.92 4.04 -3.18
N VAL A 56 -1.14 4.97 -4.09
CA VAL A 56 -1.54 6.35 -3.78
C VAL A 56 -2.95 6.57 -4.31
N GLY A 57 -3.90 6.77 -3.40
CA GLY A 57 -5.26 7.17 -3.72
C GLY A 57 -5.33 8.63 -4.14
N ARG A 58 -6.34 9.00 -4.94
CA ARG A 58 -6.54 10.38 -5.39
C ARG A 58 -6.74 11.39 -4.25
N ASP A 59 -7.20 10.94 -3.10
CA ASP A 59 -7.38 11.75 -1.89
C ASP A 59 -6.04 12.17 -1.25
N ALA A 60 -4.92 11.56 -1.66
CA ALA A 60 -3.57 12.02 -1.32
C ALA A 60 -2.99 12.86 -2.46
N ALA A 61 -2.82 14.16 -2.23
CA ALA A 61 -2.02 15.02 -3.09
C ALA A 61 -0.53 14.70 -2.85
N VAL A 62 0.05 13.83 -3.67
CA VAL A 62 1.45 13.41 -3.58
C VAL A 62 2.03 13.41 -4.99
N ASP A 63 3.17 14.08 -5.18
CA ASP A 63 3.93 14.09 -6.43
C ASP A 63 5.31 13.42 -6.29
N HIS A 64 5.72 13.13 -5.05
CA HIS A 64 6.94 12.42 -4.73
C HIS A 64 6.71 11.38 -3.63
N VAL A 65 7.35 10.23 -3.78
CA VAL A 65 7.36 9.16 -2.79
C VAL A 65 8.79 8.66 -2.62
N ALA A 66 9.21 8.51 -1.37
CA ALA A 66 10.51 7.97 -1.02
C ALA A 66 10.42 7.04 0.20
N ALA A 67 11.37 6.11 0.31
CA ALA A 67 11.61 5.38 1.55
C ALA A 67 12.97 5.75 2.14
N TYR A 68 13.03 5.88 3.45
CA TYR A 68 14.27 5.96 4.22
C TYR A 68 14.55 4.58 4.79
N VAL A 69 15.77 4.09 4.62
CA VAL A 69 16.11 2.69 4.89
C VAL A 69 17.38 2.60 5.73
N THR A 70 17.32 1.81 6.79
CA THR A 70 18.48 1.40 7.61
C THR A 70 18.67 -0.10 7.49
N ILE A 71 19.91 -0.57 7.65
CA ILE A 71 20.29 -1.99 7.48
C ILE A 71 20.93 -2.58 8.74
N ASP A 72 21.10 -1.75 9.76
CA ASP A 72 21.67 -2.07 11.07
C ASP A 72 20.60 -2.17 12.17
N GLY A 73 19.32 -2.05 11.80
CA GLY A 73 18.16 -2.05 12.69
C GLY A 73 17.91 -0.76 13.48
N SER A 74 18.69 0.30 13.25
CA SER A 74 18.35 1.64 13.75
C SER A 74 17.05 2.16 13.13
N ILE A 75 16.42 3.17 13.75
CA ILE A 75 15.16 3.73 13.24
C ILE A 75 15.48 4.61 12.02
N PRO A 76 14.91 4.33 10.82
CA PRO A 76 15.12 5.18 9.65
C PRO A 76 14.47 6.55 9.85
N GLU A 77 15.17 7.60 9.44
CA GLU A 77 14.70 8.98 9.55
C GLU A 77 15.07 9.76 8.28
N GLY A 78 14.19 10.68 7.90
CA GLY A 78 14.39 11.54 6.74
C GLY A 78 13.17 12.39 6.50
N SER A 79 13.30 13.32 5.56
CA SER A 79 12.18 14.10 5.04
C SER A 79 12.50 14.61 3.64
N ARG A 80 11.47 14.75 2.80
CA ARG A 80 11.57 15.33 1.45
C ARG A 80 12.62 14.65 0.58
N GLY A 81 12.61 13.32 0.60
CA GLY A 81 13.55 12.49 -0.16
C GLY A 81 15.01 12.52 0.35
N GLN A 82 15.27 13.14 1.51
CA GLN A 82 16.61 13.15 2.10
C GLN A 82 16.62 12.39 3.43
N ALA A 83 17.36 11.28 3.46
CA ALA A 83 17.57 10.52 4.69
C ALA A 83 18.49 11.29 5.65
N SER A 84 18.07 11.44 6.91
CA SER A 84 18.91 11.90 8.02
C SER A 84 19.54 10.72 8.78
N ASN A 85 18.92 9.54 8.74
CA ASN A 85 19.50 8.27 9.18
C ASN A 85 19.19 7.15 8.18
N GLY A 86 20.24 6.51 7.66
CA GLY A 86 20.15 5.50 6.62
C GLY A 86 20.39 6.06 5.21
N PHE A 87 19.69 5.51 4.21
CA PHE A 87 19.73 5.96 2.82
C PHE A 87 18.33 6.09 2.21
N THR A 88 18.20 6.87 1.13
CA THR A 88 16.94 7.07 0.41
C THR A 88 16.76 6.05 -0.71
N VAL A 89 15.54 5.55 -0.88
CA VAL A 89 15.04 4.86 -2.07
C VAL A 89 13.92 5.69 -2.68
N ASP A 90 14.15 6.22 -3.88
CA ASP A 90 13.12 6.94 -4.64
C ASP A 90 12.13 5.97 -5.28
N PHE A 91 10.87 6.39 -5.34
CA PHE A 91 9.83 5.64 -6.02
C PHE A 91 9.49 6.27 -7.37
N GLN A 92 9.15 5.41 -8.32
CA GLN A 92 8.61 5.80 -9.62
C GLN A 92 7.18 5.33 -9.74
N ARG A 93 6.31 6.17 -10.30
CA ARG A 93 4.95 5.77 -10.68
C ARG A 93 5.02 4.77 -11.83
N THR A 94 4.60 3.54 -11.59
CA THR A 94 4.65 2.44 -12.57
C THR A 94 3.31 2.16 -13.22
N ALA A 95 2.19 2.48 -12.56
CA ALA A 95 0.87 2.29 -13.14
C ALA A 95 -0.19 3.27 -12.60
N THR A 96 -1.30 3.34 -13.31
CA THR A 96 -2.54 4.01 -12.87
C THR A 96 -3.69 3.05 -13.12
N LEU A 97 -4.40 2.68 -12.06
CA LEU A 97 -5.41 1.64 -12.10
C LEU A 97 -6.78 2.25 -11.82
N TRP A 98 -7.76 1.90 -12.64
CA TRP A 98 -9.16 2.16 -12.31
C TRP A 98 -9.59 1.27 -11.15
N GLN A 99 -10.19 1.87 -10.12
CA GLN A 99 -10.71 1.17 -8.95
C GLN A 99 -12.24 1.23 -8.93
N PRO A 100 -12.93 0.14 -9.33
CA PRO A 100 -14.39 0.14 -9.47
C PRO A 100 -15.13 0.46 -8.16
N LEU A 101 -14.53 0.16 -7.01
CA LEU A 101 -15.17 0.34 -5.70
C LEU A 101 -15.26 1.81 -5.24
N TYR A 102 -14.36 2.66 -5.74
CA TYR A 102 -14.33 4.11 -5.48
C TYR A 102 -14.79 4.92 -6.67
N TRP A 103 -14.93 4.26 -7.82
CA TRP A 103 -15.18 4.91 -9.09
C TRP A 103 -14.13 5.99 -9.40
N ASP A 104 -12.86 5.67 -9.11
CA ASP A 104 -11.73 6.58 -9.27
C ASP A 104 -10.44 5.83 -9.61
N TYR A 105 -9.36 6.57 -9.84
CA TYR A 105 -8.04 6.02 -10.12
C TYR A 105 -7.17 5.95 -8.86
N ALA A 106 -6.33 4.92 -8.80
CA ALA A 106 -5.24 4.80 -7.85
C ALA A 106 -3.91 4.67 -8.62
N GLU A 107 -2.85 5.25 -8.09
CA GLU A 107 -1.52 5.19 -8.67
C GLU A 107 -0.69 4.13 -7.97
N ILE A 108 0.07 3.34 -8.75
CA ILE A 108 1.04 2.39 -8.21
C ILE A 108 2.42 2.98 -8.36
N TRP A 109 3.16 2.98 -7.25
CA TRP A 109 4.51 3.50 -7.14
C TRP A 109 5.43 2.38 -6.66
N GLN A 110 6.62 2.28 -7.24
CA GLN A 110 7.61 1.28 -6.88
C GLN A 110 8.99 1.87 -6.67
N GLY A 111 9.67 1.41 -5.62
CA GLY A 111 11.05 1.73 -5.29
C GLY A 111 11.79 0.44 -4.96
N VAL A 112 13.11 0.40 -5.18
CA VAL A 112 13.91 -0.81 -4.99
C VAL A 112 14.93 -0.59 -3.90
N ILE A 113 14.82 -1.35 -2.81
CA ILE A 113 15.90 -1.48 -1.83
C ILE A 113 17.00 -2.34 -2.49
N PRO A 114 18.25 -1.85 -2.57
CA PRO A 114 19.35 -2.64 -3.11
C PRO A 114 19.57 -3.94 -2.34
N ALA A 115 20.22 -4.90 -2.99
CA ALA A 115 20.64 -6.15 -2.38
C ALA A 115 21.42 -5.93 -1.08
N GLN A 116 21.03 -6.64 -0.02
CA GLN A 116 21.69 -6.57 1.29
C GLN A 116 22.54 -7.80 1.58
N LEU A 117 23.56 -7.62 2.41
CA LEU A 117 24.39 -8.72 2.89
C LEU A 117 23.61 -9.60 3.87
N ASP A 118 24.13 -10.81 4.08
CA ASP A 118 23.58 -11.71 5.10
C ASP A 118 23.66 -11.09 6.50
N GLY A 119 22.63 -11.30 7.30
CA GLY A 119 22.49 -10.74 8.65
C GLY A 119 22.10 -9.25 8.71
N ALA A 120 21.85 -8.57 7.59
CA ALA A 120 21.34 -7.19 7.61
C ALA A 120 19.93 -7.12 8.20
N PHE A 121 19.69 -6.17 9.12
CA PHE A 121 18.38 -5.92 9.70
C PHE A 121 17.76 -4.68 9.06
N VAL A 122 16.94 -4.89 8.03
CA VAL A 122 16.35 -3.82 7.24
C VAL A 122 15.13 -3.22 7.95
N ARG A 123 15.11 -1.90 8.10
CA ARG A 123 13.92 -1.13 8.50
C ARG A 123 13.73 0.01 7.53
N TYR A 124 12.47 0.35 7.25
CA TYR A 124 12.16 1.47 6.37
C TYR A 124 10.94 2.27 6.80
N LEU A 125 10.93 3.55 6.44
CA LEU A 125 9.80 4.47 6.56
C LEU A 125 9.50 5.04 5.18
N ILE A 126 8.24 4.99 4.74
CA ILE A 126 7.82 5.56 3.45
C ILE A 126 7.14 6.90 3.72
N GLU A 127 7.60 7.94 3.02
CA GLU A 127 7.02 9.27 3.01
C GLU A 127 6.48 9.57 1.59
N GLY A 128 5.31 10.21 1.54
CA GLY A 128 4.81 10.85 0.33
C GLY A 128 4.56 12.32 0.62
N TRP A 129 4.97 13.18 -0.29
CA TRP A 129 4.75 14.62 -0.17
C TRP A 129 4.32 15.24 -1.50
N HIS A 130 3.82 16.46 -1.41
CA HIS A 130 3.59 17.31 -2.56
C HIS A 130 4.58 18.47 -2.56
N SER A 131 5.20 18.77 -3.69
CA SER A 131 6.19 19.86 -3.80
C SER A 131 5.62 21.24 -3.46
N ALA A 132 4.30 21.43 -3.64
CA ALA A 132 3.64 22.70 -3.35
C ALA A 132 3.35 22.96 -1.86
N TYR A 133 3.52 21.98 -0.98
CA TYR A 133 3.26 22.12 0.46
C TYR A 133 4.54 21.83 1.26
N PRO A 134 4.81 22.54 2.36
CA PRO A 134 5.99 22.35 3.21
C PRO A 134 5.95 21.06 4.02
#